data_AF-A0A8B8C9V6-F1
#
_entry.id   AF-A0A8B8C9V6-F1
#
_cell.length_a   1.000
_cell.length_b   1.000
_cell.length_c   1.000
_cell.angle_alpha   90.00
_cell.angle_beta   90.00
_cell.angle_gamma   90.00
#
_symmetry.space_group_name_H-M   'P 1'
#
loop_
_entity.id
_entity.type
_entity.pdbx_description
1 polymer ?
#
loop_
_entity_poly.entity_id
_entity_poly.type
_entity_poly.pdbx_seq_one_letter_code
_entity_poly.pdbx_strand_id
1 'polypeptide(L)'
;MKNIDLTIFLVGLNASFAYDDLSHNKDASQSHTVKGTGFGAENAVDGNTATCMRTEPIGPNSPDKTVWWKVDLGGVYNIYSVNILFKNYDGYESRQQGRFAGFSLYISNTGNMDSSSLCYKDGPELPPLNFSTECTLSGRYVIFYNERLDGVAYPVGYEVVAIVYTELCEVIVKGCGKPGVYGSNCNIPCPNNCRYSTCHIHNGTCFECEAGYKGAVCATECPDEWYGFDCKQQCSGHCRDNVPCNKVTGQCDKGCAHGWYGQHCEQRCVGHCINNASCIQANGTCDGGCAPGWIGSFCEKECSNGAYGYGCVNNCSGHCMGDSPCNKQTGHCDRGCDPGYTNASCSKECSSGTYGKNCTKKCSEYCLHNKSCNHIDGACTDGCQDGYKGNICNISCESGRYGKNCSHTCSKNCKTCKHTDGTCSCYAGWSGPNCSIGCTNSYGENCQYLCHPLCANQTCDRFDGTCAIASKMGIYGCLEMLEHSGSNQKEETWTAGLSVSIGFNALLLAVVLFLLWRQYKKVHCGAIISCWESSLYEKSTRIDVPEPTYQELVVKENPYQNTTIN
;
A
#
# COMPACT_ATOMS: atom_id res chain seq x y z
N MET A 1 55.04 -83.17 30.24
CA MET A 1 53.80 -83.54 29.50
C MET A 1 53.80 -82.87 28.14
N LYS A 2 52.95 -83.29 27.20
CA LYS A 2 52.65 -82.51 25.99
C LYS A 2 51.68 -81.37 26.36
N ASN A 3 51.89 -80.18 25.81
CA ASN A 3 50.82 -79.30 25.35
C ASN A 3 51.06 -79.07 23.86
N ILE A 4 49.99 -78.89 23.09
CA ILE A 4 50.01 -78.88 21.63
C ILE A 4 49.56 -77.50 21.16
N ASP A 5 50.36 -76.86 20.29
CA ASP A 5 49.93 -75.67 19.56
C ASP A 5 48.76 -76.04 18.64
N LEU A 6 47.58 -75.53 18.95
CA LEU A 6 46.38 -75.70 18.12
C LEU A 6 46.19 -74.47 17.23
N THR A 7 47.03 -74.34 16.20
CA THR A 7 46.92 -73.29 15.19
C THR A 7 45.68 -73.53 14.33
N ILE A 8 44.54 -72.97 14.72
CA ILE A 8 43.28 -73.08 13.97
C ILE A 8 43.39 -72.23 12.69
N PHE A 9 43.68 -72.88 11.58
CA PHE A 9 43.43 -72.31 10.26
C PHE A 9 41.93 -72.20 10.03
N LEU A 10 41.39 -70.99 10.20
CA LEU A 10 40.08 -70.63 9.65
C LEU A 10 40.19 -70.66 8.12
N VAL A 11 39.70 -71.73 7.52
CA VAL A 11 39.52 -71.81 6.06
C VAL A 11 38.55 -70.70 5.66
N GLY A 12 39.06 -69.74 4.88
CA GLY A 12 38.29 -68.58 4.46
C GLY A 12 37.05 -68.99 3.66
N LEU A 13 35.88 -68.64 4.20
CA LEU A 13 34.62 -68.64 3.44
C LEU A 13 34.72 -67.52 2.41
N ASN A 14 35.23 -67.84 1.22
CA ASN A 14 35.20 -66.98 0.05
C ASN A 14 33.75 -66.79 -0.38
N ALA A 15 33.08 -65.78 0.18
CA ALA A 15 31.78 -65.33 -0.25
C ALA A 15 31.91 -64.73 -1.65
N SER A 16 31.58 -65.51 -2.68
CA SER A 16 31.47 -65.01 -4.05
C SER A 16 30.27 -64.08 -4.16
N PHE A 17 30.52 -62.77 -4.18
CA PHE A 17 29.47 -61.78 -4.46
C PHE A 17 28.94 -62.00 -5.88
N ALA A 18 27.63 -62.25 -6.00
CA ALA A 18 26.95 -62.43 -7.27
C ALA A 18 26.60 -61.06 -7.88
N TYR A 19 27.65 -60.30 -8.23
CA TYR A 19 27.55 -59.05 -8.97
C TYR A 19 27.90 -59.28 -10.44
N ASP A 20 26.97 -58.86 -11.30
CA ASP A 20 27.08 -58.92 -12.75
C ASP A 20 27.97 -57.78 -13.27
N ASP A 21 28.53 -57.95 -14.47
CA ASP A 21 29.07 -56.84 -15.24
C ASP A 21 27.90 -56.09 -15.91
N LEU A 22 27.69 -54.84 -15.48
CA LEU A 22 26.61 -53.98 -15.96
C LEU A 22 27.00 -53.21 -17.22
N SER A 23 28.28 -53.09 -17.55
CA SER A 23 28.78 -52.33 -18.70
C SER A 23 29.07 -53.18 -19.94
N HIS A 24 29.32 -54.48 -19.77
CA HIS A 24 29.53 -55.42 -20.88
C HIS A 24 28.46 -55.33 -21.99
N ASN A 25 28.92 -55.06 -23.22
CA ASN A 25 28.12 -54.86 -24.43
C ASN A 25 27.00 -53.81 -24.30
N LYS A 26 27.33 -52.66 -23.69
CA LYS A 26 26.46 -51.47 -23.57
C LYS A 26 26.90 -50.33 -24.49
N ASP A 27 25.98 -49.39 -24.73
CA ASP A 27 26.24 -48.19 -25.52
C ASP A 27 27.26 -47.29 -24.81
N ALA A 28 28.44 -47.13 -25.42
CA ALA A 28 29.51 -46.27 -24.91
C ALA A 28 29.78 -45.08 -25.84
N SER A 29 30.31 -44.00 -25.27
CA SER A 29 30.62 -42.75 -25.99
C SER A 29 31.81 -42.03 -25.35
N GLN A 30 32.52 -41.19 -26.11
CA GLN A 30 33.67 -40.42 -25.64
C GLN A 30 33.76 -39.06 -26.33
N SER A 31 34.51 -38.12 -25.74
CA SER A 31 34.56 -36.72 -26.20
C SER A 31 35.05 -36.60 -27.64
N HIS A 32 36.31 -36.92 -27.88
CA HIS A 32 36.99 -36.76 -29.16
C HIS A 32 37.67 -38.08 -29.53
N THR A 33 37.12 -38.83 -30.49
CA THR A 33 37.66 -40.13 -30.92
C THR A 33 38.80 -39.95 -31.92
N VAL A 34 39.88 -40.73 -31.79
CA VAL A 34 40.99 -40.70 -32.77
C VAL A 34 40.50 -41.02 -34.17
N LYS A 35 40.94 -40.22 -35.14
CA LYS A 35 40.68 -40.46 -36.57
C LYS A 35 41.30 -41.78 -37.05
N GLY A 36 40.52 -42.85 -37.00
CA GLY A 36 40.88 -44.20 -37.46
C GLY A 36 39.71 -45.17 -37.39
N THR A 37 39.98 -46.45 -37.61
CA THR A 37 39.04 -47.55 -37.33
C THR A 37 39.57 -48.38 -36.17
N GLY A 38 38.69 -48.93 -35.33
CA GLY A 38 39.08 -49.76 -34.19
C GLY A 38 39.55 -49.01 -32.93
N PHE A 39 39.08 -47.78 -32.71
CA PHE A 39 39.32 -46.98 -31.48
C PHE A 39 38.02 -46.44 -30.83
N GLY A 40 36.88 -47.03 -31.18
CA GLY A 40 35.56 -46.61 -30.69
C GLY A 40 35.42 -46.77 -29.17
N ALA A 41 34.44 -46.07 -28.59
CA ALA A 41 34.20 -46.08 -27.14
C ALA A 41 33.71 -47.46 -26.65
N GLU A 42 33.05 -48.22 -27.52
CA GLU A 42 32.56 -49.58 -27.35
C GLU A 42 33.67 -50.61 -27.09
N ASN A 43 34.89 -50.37 -27.59
CA ASN A 43 36.08 -51.21 -27.34
C ASN A 43 36.52 -51.25 -25.86
N ALA A 44 35.93 -50.43 -24.99
CA ALA A 44 36.21 -50.43 -23.56
C ALA A 44 35.17 -51.25 -22.75
N VAL A 45 34.19 -51.87 -23.42
CA VAL A 45 33.10 -52.66 -22.81
C VAL A 45 32.72 -53.87 -23.66
N ASP A 46 33.57 -54.29 -24.59
CA ASP A 46 33.32 -55.42 -25.49
C ASP A 46 33.68 -56.79 -24.84
N GLY A 47 34.30 -56.79 -23.65
CA GLY A 47 34.80 -57.98 -22.96
C GLY A 47 36.14 -58.49 -23.50
N ASN A 48 36.79 -57.75 -24.40
CA ASN A 48 38.04 -58.12 -25.06
C ASN A 48 39.17 -57.16 -24.70
N THR A 49 39.81 -57.41 -23.55
CA THR A 49 40.99 -56.69 -23.01
C THR A 49 42.18 -56.46 -23.96
N ALA A 50 42.18 -57.02 -25.18
CA ALA A 50 43.15 -56.75 -26.23
C ALA A 50 42.77 -55.53 -27.12
N THR A 51 41.48 -55.28 -27.35
CA THR A 51 40.97 -54.03 -27.92
C THR A 51 40.98 -52.92 -26.86
N CYS A 52 40.99 -51.67 -27.31
CA CYS A 52 40.88 -50.49 -26.43
C CYS A 52 40.20 -49.36 -27.18
N MET A 53 39.45 -48.51 -26.46
CA MET A 53 39.09 -47.19 -26.97
C MET A 53 40.35 -46.32 -27.08
N ARG A 54 40.31 -45.28 -27.92
CA ARG A 54 41.32 -44.22 -27.89
C ARG A 54 40.73 -42.86 -28.22
N THR A 55 41.03 -41.89 -27.36
CA THR A 55 40.67 -40.50 -27.59
C THR A 55 41.77 -39.75 -28.33
N GLU A 56 41.41 -38.72 -29.07
CA GLU A 56 42.36 -37.66 -29.42
C GLU A 56 43.00 -37.12 -28.12
N PRO A 57 44.25 -36.66 -28.18
CA PRO A 57 45.05 -36.48 -26.98
C PRO A 57 44.83 -35.12 -26.32
N ILE A 58 45.13 -35.05 -25.01
CA ILE A 58 45.03 -33.82 -24.21
C ILE A 58 46.38 -33.28 -23.75
N GLY A 59 46.40 -32.03 -23.31
CA GLY A 59 47.51 -31.41 -22.58
C GLY A 59 48.02 -30.09 -23.15
N PRO A 60 49.16 -29.57 -22.66
CA PRO A 60 49.70 -28.28 -23.07
C PRO A 60 49.88 -28.14 -24.59
N ASN A 61 50.35 -29.22 -25.23
CA ASN A 61 50.60 -29.30 -26.67
C ASN A 61 49.37 -29.75 -27.51
N SER A 62 48.17 -29.76 -26.93
CA SER A 62 46.90 -30.08 -27.61
C SER A 62 45.92 -28.91 -27.55
N PRO A 63 45.01 -28.74 -28.54
CA PRO A 63 43.82 -27.90 -28.36
C PRO A 63 42.95 -28.37 -27.18
N ASP A 64 42.94 -29.67 -26.89
CA ASP A 64 42.10 -30.26 -25.86
C ASP A 64 42.83 -30.35 -24.51
N LYS A 65 42.14 -29.93 -23.44
CA LYS A 65 42.66 -29.95 -22.07
C LYS A 65 41.94 -30.96 -21.18
N THR A 66 40.83 -31.53 -21.65
CA THR A 66 39.98 -32.46 -20.90
C THR A 66 39.46 -33.56 -21.81
N VAL A 67 39.20 -34.73 -21.25
CA VAL A 67 38.71 -35.91 -21.96
C VAL A 67 37.65 -36.60 -21.10
N TRP A 68 36.61 -37.14 -21.74
CA TRP A 68 35.67 -38.02 -21.07
C TRP A 68 35.33 -39.24 -21.93
N TRP A 69 34.99 -40.33 -21.24
CA TRP A 69 34.38 -41.53 -21.79
C TRP A 69 33.23 -41.93 -20.87
N LYS A 70 32.13 -42.47 -21.40
CA LYS A 70 31.01 -42.94 -20.59
C LYS A 70 30.26 -44.09 -21.23
N VAL A 71 29.70 -44.95 -20.39
CA VAL A 71 28.80 -46.05 -20.76
C VAL A 71 27.38 -45.79 -20.24
N ASP A 72 26.38 -46.11 -21.05
CA ASP A 72 24.96 -46.12 -20.68
C ASP A 72 24.54 -47.55 -20.28
N LEU A 73 24.29 -47.79 -19.00
CA LEU A 73 23.90 -49.11 -18.49
C LEU A 73 22.50 -49.54 -18.99
N GLY A 74 21.74 -48.65 -19.65
CA GLY A 74 20.40 -48.90 -20.19
C GLY A 74 19.27 -48.76 -19.17
N GLY A 75 19.58 -48.32 -17.95
CA GLY A 75 18.68 -48.18 -16.81
C GLY A 75 19.44 -47.69 -15.59
N VAL A 76 18.75 -47.36 -14.49
CA VAL A 76 19.41 -46.98 -13.23
C VAL A 76 19.68 -48.24 -12.40
N TYR A 77 20.93 -48.46 -12.01
CA TYR A 77 21.36 -49.63 -11.25
C TYR A 77 22.06 -49.23 -9.94
N ASN A 78 22.06 -50.12 -8.97
CA ASN A 78 22.89 -50.04 -7.78
C ASN A 78 24.28 -50.62 -8.14
N ILE A 79 25.33 -49.82 -8.00
CA ILE A 79 26.71 -50.15 -8.37
C ILE A 79 27.46 -50.61 -7.10
N TYR A 80 28.42 -51.50 -7.28
CA TYR A 80 29.36 -51.96 -6.24
C TYR A 80 30.78 -51.47 -6.49
N SER A 81 31.33 -51.70 -7.69
CA SER A 81 32.70 -51.33 -8.03
C SER A 81 32.83 -50.90 -9.49
N VAL A 82 33.85 -50.11 -9.77
CA VAL A 82 34.29 -49.82 -11.15
C VAL A 82 35.74 -50.26 -11.27
N ASN A 83 36.00 -51.12 -12.25
CA ASN A 83 37.33 -51.62 -12.57
C ASN A 83 37.73 -51.11 -13.96
N ILE A 84 38.99 -50.72 -14.12
CA ILE A 84 39.53 -50.14 -15.36
C ILE A 84 40.84 -50.86 -15.71
N LEU A 85 40.92 -51.38 -16.92
CA LEU A 85 42.17 -51.81 -17.54
C LEU A 85 42.62 -50.73 -18.52
N PHE A 86 43.67 -49.99 -18.16
CA PHE A 86 44.32 -49.00 -19.01
C PHE A 86 45.42 -49.64 -19.87
N LYS A 87 45.69 -49.11 -21.07
CA LYS A 87 46.66 -49.70 -21.99
C LYS A 87 48.07 -49.74 -21.41
N ASN A 88 48.59 -50.95 -21.18
CA ASN A 88 50.01 -51.18 -20.98
C ASN A 88 50.75 -51.30 -22.33
N TYR A 89 52.03 -50.92 -22.32
CA TYR A 89 52.99 -51.12 -23.39
C TYR A 89 54.31 -51.59 -22.76
N ASP A 90 54.87 -52.69 -23.25
CA ASP A 90 56.06 -53.31 -22.66
C ASP A 90 57.23 -52.32 -22.54
N GLY A 91 57.79 -52.20 -21.34
CA GLY A 91 58.86 -51.25 -21.02
C GLY A 91 58.44 -49.79 -20.82
N TYR A 92 57.14 -49.46 -20.94
CA TYR A 92 56.62 -48.09 -20.80
C TYR A 92 55.55 -47.93 -19.72
N GLU A 93 55.41 -48.89 -18.80
CA GLU A 93 54.36 -48.92 -17.78
C GLU A 93 54.22 -47.58 -17.02
N SER A 94 55.29 -47.05 -16.43
CA SER A 94 55.23 -45.80 -15.65
C SER A 94 54.77 -44.58 -16.47
N ARG A 95 55.03 -44.55 -17.78
CA ARG A 95 54.50 -43.50 -18.67
C ARG A 95 53.00 -43.66 -18.89
N GLN A 96 52.51 -44.89 -19.01
CA GLN A 96 51.07 -45.16 -19.12
C GLN A 96 50.35 -44.87 -17.79
N GLN A 97 50.97 -45.19 -16.65
CA GLN A 97 50.46 -44.80 -15.32
C GLN A 97 50.39 -43.27 -15.22
N GLY A 98 51.43 -42.54 -15.64
CA GLY A 98 51.43 -41.07 -15.71
C GLY A 98 50.42 -40.44 -16.67
N ARG A 99 49.97 -41.17 -17.70
CA ARG A 99 48.86 -40.76 -18.59
C ARG A 99 47.49 -41.03 -17.96
N PHE A 100 47.35 -42.16 -17.28
CA PHE A 100 46.12 -42.53 -16.57
C PHE A 100 45.87 -41.63 -15.36
N ALA A 101 46.93 -41.20 -14.67
CA ALA A 101 46.89 -40.42 -13.43
C ALA A 101 46.03 -39.15 -13.49
N GLY A 102 45.45 -38.78 -12.33
CA GLY A 102 44.61 -37.59 -12.14
C GLY A 102 43.14 -37.74 -12.56
N PHE A 103 42.75 -38.93 -13.00
CA PHE A 103 41.39 -39.19 -13.47
C PHE A 103 40.32 -39.09 -12.38
N SER A 104 39.07 -38.98 -12.80
CA SER A 104 37.87 -39.00 -11.96
C SER A 104 36.88 -40.03 -12.50
N LEU A 105 36.12 -40.64 -11.61
CA LEU A 105 34.94 -41.43 -11.94
C LEU A 105 33.70 -40.74 -11.37
N TYR A 106 32.70 -40.54 -12.23
CA TYR A 106 31.41 -39.95 -11.87
C TYR A 106 30.25 -40.88 -12.24
N ILE A 107 29.21 -40.87 -11.42
CA ILE A 107 27.98 -41.64 -11.60
C ILE A 107 26.83 -40.67 -11.83
N SER A 108 26.06 -40.86 -12.91
CA SER A 108 25.01 -39.91 -13.34
C SER A 108 23.73 -40.61 -13.77
N ASN A 109 22.57 -39.97 -13.57
CA ASN A 109 21.29 -40.42 -14.13
C ASN A 109 20.96 -39.78 -15.49
N THR A 110 21.62 -38.66 -15.82
CA THR A 110 21.37 -37.86 -17.05
C THR A 110 22.45 -38.06 -18.11
N GLY A 111 23.63 -38.56 -17.71
CA GLY A 111 24.80 -38.63 -18.58
C GLY A 111 25.51 -37.29 -18.77
N ASN A 112 25.10 -36.25 -18.03
CA ASN A 112 25.86 -35.01 -17.83
C ASN A 112 26.68 -35.08 -16.51
N MET A 113 27.81 -34.40 -16.48
CA MET A 113 28.76 -34.34 -15.37
C MET A 113 28.33 -33.35 -14.28
N ASP A 114 27.70 -32.23 -14.65
CA ASP A 114 27.22 -31.20 -13.68
C ASP A 114 26.14 -31.73 -12.72
N SER A 115 25.46 -32.82 -13.08
CA SER A 115 24.42 -33.51 -12.31
C SER A 115 24.84 -34.94 -11.94
N SER A 116 26.14 -35.14 -11.74
CA SER A 116 26.74 -36.43 -11.38
C SER A 116 27.28 -36.43 -9.95
N SER A 117 27.39 -37.61 -9.36
CA SER A 117 28.05 -37.85 -8.07
C SER A 117 29.48 -38.35 -8.31
N LEU A 118 30.47 -37.74 -7.65
CA LEU A 118 31.85 -38.23 -7.67
C LEU A 118 31.91 -39.58 -6.94
N CYS A 119 32.39 -40.61 -7.63
CA CYS A 119 32.67 -41.94 -7.08
C CYS A 119 34.14 -42.05 -6.63
N TYR A 120 35.07 -41.58 -7.46
CA TYR A 120 36.51 -41.61 -7.17
C TYR A 120 37.21 -40.42 -7.84
N LYS A 121 38.21 -39.85 -7.15
CA LYS A 121 39.20 -38.93 -7.73
C LYS A 121 40.57 -39.49 -7.42
N ASP A 122 41.41 -39.55 -8.44
CA ASP A 122 42.74 -40.11 -8.33
C ASP A 122 43.68 -39.27 -7.46
N GLY A 123 44.56 -39.95 -6.73
CA GLY A 123 45.48 -39.34 -5.78
C GLY A 123 46.73 -38.73 -6.43
N PRO A 124 47.68 -38.22 -5.64
CA PRO A 124 48.96 -37.71 -6.15
C PRO A 124 49.96 -38.82 -6.53
N GLU A 125 49.67 -40.07 -6.14
CA GLU A 125 50.45 -41.26 -6.50
C GLU A 125 50.01 -41.80 -7.87
N LEU A 126 50.87 -42.56 -8.54
CA LEU A 126 50.55 -43.09 -9.87
C LEU A 126 49.62 -44.32 -9.78
N PRO A 127 48.44 -44.31 -10.43
CA PRO A 127 47.51 -45.43 -10.36
C PRO A 127 48.00 -46.66 -11.15
N PRO A 128 47.71 -47.88 -10.67
CA PRO A 128 48.03 -49.12 -11.40
C PRO A 128 47.23 -49.21 -12.70
N LEU A 129 47.81 -49.78 -13.76
CA LEU A 129 47.13 -49.93 -15.05
C LEU A 129 45.95 -50.92 -15.04
N ASN A 130 45.87 -51.77 -14.02
CA ASN A 130 44.67 -52.52 -13.68
C ASN A 130 44.16 -51.98 -12.34
N PHE A 131 43.17 -51.09 -12.41
CA PHE A 131 42.62 -50.35 -11.29
C PHE A 131 41.23 -50.87 -10.91
N SER A 132 40.90 -50.81 -9.62
CA SER A 132 39.56 -51.11 -9.12
C SER A 132 39.28 -50.28 -7.87
N THR A 133 38.09 -49.68 -7.82
CA THR A 133 37.57 -49.00 -6.63
C THR A 133 36.16 -49.48 -6.33
N GLU A 134 35.82 -49.60 -5.04
CA GLU A 134 34.43 -49.62 -4.63
C GLU A 134 33.76 -48.28 -4.98
N CYS A 135 32.47 -48.34 -5.32
CA CYS A 135 31.72 -47.29 -5.99
C CYS A 135 30.23 -47.47 -5.67
N THR A 136 29.86 -47.44 -4.37
CA THR A 136 28.55 -47.86 -3.87
C THR A 136 27.44 -46.81 -4.05
N LEU A 137 27.32 -46.29 -5.27
CA LEU A 137 26.33 -45.30 -5.70
C LEU A 137 25.27 -45.94 -6.61
N SER A 138 24.23 -45.19 -6.97
CA SER A 138 23.29 -45.58 -8.04
C SER A 138 23.32 -44.63 -9.21
N GLY A 139 23.28 -45.16 -10.44
CA GLY A 139 23.25 -44.35 -11.66
C GLY A 139 22.88 -45.13 -12.91
N ARG A 140 22.67 -44.40 -14.01
CA ARG A 140 22.53 -44.95 -15.37
C ARG A 140 23.82 -44.86 -16.19
N TYR A 141 24.66 -43.88 -15.90
CA TYR A 141 25.90 -43.63 -16.61
C TYR A 141 27.09 -43.70 -15.66
N VAL A 142 28.13 -44.42 -16.07
CA VAL A 142 29.46 -44.33 -15.47
C VAL A 142 30.34 -43.51 -16.41
N ILE A 143 30.96 -42.45 -15.88
CA ILE A 143 31.73 -41.46 -16.65
C ILE A 143 33.17 -41.47 -16.12
N PHE A 144 34.11 -41.82 -16.99
CA PHE A 144 35.53 -41.56 -16.81
C PHE A 144 35.84 -40.14 -17.31
N TYR A 145 36.63 -39.38 -16.54
CA TYR A 145 37.09 -38.04 -16.89
C TYR A 145 38.56 -37.87 -16.54
N ASN A 146 39.35 -37.21 -17.40
CA ASN A 146 40.73 -36.83 -17.09
C ASN A 146 41.08 -35.45 -17.68
N GLU A 147 42.08 -34.78 -17.13
CA GLU A 147 42.40 -33.38 -17.44
C GLU A 147 43.91 -33.10 -17.39
N ARG A 148 44.36 -32.21 -18.28
CA ARG A 148 45.73 -31.72 -18.42
C ARG A 148 45.66 -30.23 -18.79
N LEU A 149 45.43 -29.42 -17.76
CA LEU A 149 45.13 -27.98 -17.85
C LEU A 149 46.41 -27.14 -17.93
N ASP A 150 46.36 -26.02 -18.64
CA ASP A 150 47.49 -25.11 -18.78
C ASP A 150 47.75 -24.35 -17.46
N GLY A 151 49.03 -24.20 -17.09
CA GLY A 151 49.45 -23.49 -15.87
C GLY A 151 49.28 -24.26 -14.55
N VAL A 152 48.70 -25.48 -14.57
CA VAL A 152 48.58 -26.33 -13.39
C VAL A 152 49.85 -27.14 -13.14
N ALA A 153 50.33 -27.16 -11.90
CA ALA A 153 51.42 -28.02 -11.47
C ALA A 153 50.90 -29.40 -11.09
N TYR A 154 51.30 -30.43 -11.84
CA TYR A 154 50.92 -31.82 -11.60
C TYR A 154 51.96 -32.58 -10.76
N PRO A 155 51.57 -33.67 -10.04
CA PRO A 155 52.50 -34.49 -9.27
C PRO A 155 53.61 -35.15 -10.10
N VAL A 156 54.71 -35.51 -9.44
CA VAL A 156 55.87 -36.14 -10.08
C VAL A 156 55.48 -37.48 -10.70
N GLY A 157 55.81 -37.67 -11.97
CA GLY A 157 55.49 -38.88 -12.74
C GLY A 157 54.23 -38.77 -13.60
N TYR A 158 53.39 -37.73 -13.42
CA TYR A 158 52.32 -37.44 -14.35
C TYR A 158 52.88 -37.08 -15.73
N GLU A 159 52.29 -37.62 -16.79
CA GLU A 159 52.61 -37.23 -18.16
C GLU A 159 51.90 -35.90 -18.45
N VAL A 160 52.70 -34.86 -18.72
CA VAL A 160 52.28 -33.48 -18.98
C VAL A 160 53.08 -32.81 -20.09
N VAL A 161 54.21 -33.39 -20.51
CA VAL A 161 55.10 -32.82 -21.54
C VAL A 161 54.77 -33.45 -22.89
N ALA A 162 54.58 -34.76 -22.91
CA ALA A 162 54.13 -35.47 -24.10
C ALA A 162 52.62 -35.34 -24.30
N ILE A 163 52.21 -35.68 -25.51
CA ILE A 163 50.83 -35.81 -25.95
C ILE A 163 50.15 -36.97 -25.17
N VAL A 164 49.12 -36.66 -24.36
CA VAL A 164 48.45 -37.61 -23.45
C VAL A 164 47.23 -38.23 -24.13
N TYR A 165 47.32 -39.51 -24.49
CA TYR A 165 46.18 -40.30 -24.96
C TYR A 165 45.50 -41.00 -23.78
N THR A 166 44.17 -41.04 -23.76
CA THR A 166 43.41 -41.98 -22.93
C THR A 166 43.17 -43.26 -23.73
N GLU A 167 43.46 -44.41 -23.12
CA GLU A 167 43.42 -45.72 -23.76
C GLU A 167 42.83 -46.75 -22.77
N LEU A 168 41.49 -46.80 -22.67
CA LEU A 168 40.79 -47.78 -21.84
C LEU A 168 40.55 -49.07 -22.64
N CYS A 169 41.03 -50.20 -22.14
CA CYS A 169 40.94 -51.52 -22.77
C CYS A 169 39.84 -52.41 -22.18
N GLU A 170 39.38 -52.10 -20.97
CA GLU A 170 38.15 -52.65 -20.41
C GLU A 170 37.69 -51.74 -19.25
N VAL A 171 36.38 -51.56 -19.09
CA VAL A 171 35.75 -50.87 -17.96
C VAL A 171 34.59 -51.73 -17.48
N ILE A 172 34.83 -52.48 -16.41
CA ILE A 172 33.87 -53.41 -15.80
C ILE A 172 33.14 -52.68 -14.66
N VAL A 173 31.85 -52.46 -14.81
CA VAL A 173 30.98 -51.81 -13.81
C VAL A 173 30.22 -52.91 -13.09
N LYS A 174 30.64 -53.27 -11.88
CA LYS A 174 30.00 -54.35 -11.11
C LYS A 174 28.81 -53.85 -10.32
N GLY A 175 27.72 -54.61 -10.33
CA GLY A 175 26.54 -54.37 -9.49
C GLY A 175 25.48 -55.45 -9.66
N CYS A 176 24.22 -55.13 -9.39
CA CYS A 176 23.12 -56.08 -9.60
C CYS A 176 22.53 -55.92 -11.01
N GLY A 177 22.59 -56.97 -11.85
CA GLY A 177 22.05 -56.95 -13.22
C GLY A 177 20.53 -56.81 -13.30
N LYS A 178 19.83 -57.01 -12.18
CA LYS A 178 18.44 -56.62 -11.99
C LYS A 178 18.40 -55.24 -11.27
N PRO A 179 17.63 -54.25 -11.76
CA PRO A 179 17.44 -53.00 -11.04
C PRO A 179 16.53 -53.17 -9.80
N GLY A 180 16.65 -52.28 -8.82
CA GLY A 180 15.78 -52.25 -7.64
C GLY A 180 16.06 -53.34 -6.58
N VAL A 181 17.24 -53.95 -6.59
CA VAL A 181 17.65 -54.98 -5.62
C VAL A 181 19.05 -54.72 -5.04
N TYR A 182 19.34 -55.36 -3.92
CA TYR A 182 20.59 -55.27 -3.18
C TYR A 182 20.95 -56.59 -2.48
N GLY A 183 22.08 -56.58 -1.76
CA GLY A 183 22.67 -57.70 -1.05
C GLY A 183 23.66 -58.48 -1.92
N SER A 184 24.53 -59.27 -1.30
CA SER A 184 25.60 -60.04 -1.97
C SER A 184 25.12 -61.05 -3.01
N ASN A 185 23.81 -61.34 -3.03
CA ASN A 185 23.15 -62.24 -3.97
C ASN A 185 22.14 -61.51 -4.89
N CYS A 186 22.07 -60.17 -4.87
CA CYS A 186 21.16 -59.35 -5.70
C CYS A 186 19.68 -59.80 -5.73
N ASN A 187 19.18 -60.26 -4.57
CA ASN A 187 17.86 -60.87 -4.45
C ASN A 187 16.93 -60.16 -3.45
N ILE A 188 17.44 -59.19 -2.67
CA ILE A 188 16.63 -58.43 -1.71
C ILE A 188 16.12 -57.16 -2.41
N PRO A 189 14.81 -56.89 -2.51
CA PRO A 189 14.32 -55.64 -3.09
C PRO A 189 14.70 -54.44 -2.23
N CYS A 190 15.03 -53.31 -2.86
CA CYS A 190 15.19 -52.04 -2.15
C CYS A 190 13.90 -51.66 -1.40
N PRO A 191 13.98 -50.94 -0.27
CA PRO A 191 12.80 -50.45 0.45
C PRO A 191 11.80 -49.69 -0.42
N ASN A 192 10.51 -49.83 -0.09
CA ASN A 192 9.46 -49.00 -0.67
C ASN A 192 9.77 -47.52 -0.43
N ASN A 193 9.40 -46.67 -1.40
CA ASN A 193 9.67 -45.22 -1.40
C ASN A 193 11.16 -44.83 -1.45
N CYS A 194 12.12 -45.76 -1.67
CA CYS A 194 13.42 -45.38 -2.21
C CYS A 194 13.22 -44.74 -3.60
N ARG A 195 13.81 -43.56 -3.83
CA ARG A 195 13.67 -42.86 -5.11
C ARG A 195 14.23 -43.67 -6.26
N TYR A 196 13.50 -43.76 -7.37
CA TYR A 196 13.84 -44.64 -8.52
C TYR A 196 14.04 -46.12 -8.13
N SER A 197 13.58 -46.56 -6.94
CA SER A 197 13.91 -47.85 -6.32
C SER A 197 15.41 -48.10 -6.08
N THR A 198 16.28 -47.08 -5.99
CA THR A 198 17.72 -47.28 -5.76
C THR A 198 18.11 -47.27 -4.28
N CYS A 199 19.06 -48.12 -3.91
CA CYS A 199 19.54 -48.24 -2.54
C CYS A 199 20.97 -48.77 -2.47
N HIS A 200 21.69 -48.41 -1.41
CA HIS A 200 23.09 -48.77 -1.22
C HIS A 200 23.27 -50.29 -1.12
N ILE A 201 24.13 -50.83 -2.00
CA ILE A 201 24.05 -52.22 -2.46
C ILE A 201 24.29 -53.29 -1.37
N HIS A 202 24.91 -52.94 -0.24
CA HIS A 202 25.18 -53.89 0.85
C HIS A 202 24.12 -53.90 1.96
N ASN A 203 23.52 -52.76 2.29
CA ASN A 203 22.70 -52.59 3.50
C ASN A 203 21.23 -52.18 3.18
N GLY A 204 20.93 -51.82 1.94
CA GLY A 204 19.58 -51.47 1.49
C GLY A 204 19.14 -50.06 1.86
N THR A 205 20.01 -49.17 2.34
CA THR A 205 19.61 -47.80 2.65
C THR A 205 19.37 -47.00 1.38
N CYS A 206 18.21 -46.34 1.24
CA CYS A 206 17.88 -45.53 0.08
C CYS A 206 18.86 -44.35 -0.06
N PHE A 207 19.20 -43.96 -1.29
CA PHE A 207 20.03 -42.78 -1.54
C PHE A 207 19.24 -41.47 -1.37
N GLU A 208 17.97 -41.48 -1.80
CA GLU A 208 16.97 -40.43 -1.59
C GLU A 208 15.61 -41.09 -1.35
N CYS A 209 14.72 -40.43 -0.62
CA CYS A 209 13.32 -40.84 -0.52
C CYS A 209 12.43 -40.16 -1.57
N GLU A 210 11.41 -40.87 -2.05
CA GLU A 210 10.30 -40.27 -2.79
C GLU A 210 9.57 -39.22 -1.93
N ALA A 211 8.95 -38.23 -2.57
CA ALA A 211 8.33 -37.11 -1.89
C ALA A 211 7.21 -37.55 -0.93
N GLY A 212 7.22 -37.01 0.29
CA GLY A 212 6.32 -37.43 1.37
C GLY A 212 6.92 -38.41 2.39
N TYR A 213 8.14 -38.90 2.15
CA TYR A 213 8.84 -39.85 3.03
C TYR A 213 10.26 -39.40 3.39
N LYS A 214 10.79 -39.97 4.49
CA LYS A 214 12.16 -39.72 4.98
C LYS A 214 12.74 -40.91 5.75
N GLY A 215 14.02 -40.79 6.08
CA GLY A 215 14.80 -41.77 6.86
C GLY A 215 15.49 -42.80 5.97
N ALA A 216 16.49 -43.49 6.52
CA ALA A 216 17.44 -44.30 5.74
C ALA A 216 16.81 -45.45 4.90
N VAL A 217 15.55 -45.79 5.12
CA VAL A 217 14.78 -46.79 4.35
C VAL A 217 13.39 -46.28 3.94
N CYS A 218 13.17 -44.95 3.97
CA CYS A 218 11.96 -44.25 3.50
C CYS A 218 10.60 -44.76 4.05
N ALA A 219 10.62 -45.43 5.20
CA ALA A 219 9.46 -45.99 5.87
C ALA A 219 8.70 -44.99 6.77
N THR A 220 9.23 -43.77 6.95
CA THR A 220 8.62 -42.73 7.80
C THR A 220 8.05 -41.63 6.92
N GLU A 221 6.73 -41.38 7.02
CA GLU A 221 6.10 -40.21 6.37
C GLU A 221 6.67 -38.88 6.89
N CYS A 222 6.43 -37.80 6.15
CA CYS A 222 6.67 -36.46 6.67
C CYS A 222 5.81 -36.13 7.90
N PRO A 223 6.35 -35.38 8.88
CA PRO A 223 5.54 -34.66 9.87
C PRO A 223 4.63 -33.64 9.17
N ASP A 224 3.54 -33.28 9.82
CA ASP A 224 2.46 -32.45 9.25
C ASP A 224 2.85 -31.01 8.86
N GLU A 225 4.02 -30.54 9.32
CA GLU A 225 4.62 -29.25 8.96
C GLU A 225 5.62 -29.34 7.79
N TRP A 226 5.88 -30.52 7.23
CA TRP A 226 6.94 -30.75 6.24
C TRP A 226 6.46 -31.59 5.05
N TYR A 227 7.08 -31.38 3.88
CA TYR A 227 6.73 -32.04 2.63
C TYR A 227 7.92 -32.23 1.69
N GLY A 228 7.68 -32.94 0.59
CA GLY A 228 8.63 -33.14 -0.51
C GLY A 228 9.66 -34.23 -0.24
N PHE A 229 10.71 -34.28 -1.08
CA PHE A 229 11.80 -35.26 -0.98
C PHE A 229 12.54 -35.14 0.37
N ASP A 230 12.73 -36.27 1.04
CA ASP A 230 13.26 -36.40 2.41
C ASP A 230 12.60 -35.49 3.47
N CYS A 231 11.41 -34.95 3.19
CA CYS A 231 10.72 -33.95 3.99
C CYS A 231 11.55 -32.69 4.26
N LYS A 232 12.30 -32.21 3.26
CA LYS A 232 13.21 -31.04 3.35
C LYS A 232 12.51 -29.68 3.19
N GLN A 233 11.24 -29.62 2.81
CA GLN A 233 10.48 -28.38 2.60
C GLN A 233 9.42 -28.21 3.70
N GLN A 234 9.19 -26.98 4.17
CA GLN A 234 8.27 -26.69 5.27
C GLN A 234 6.94 -26.12 4.75
N CYS A 235 5.81 -26.58 5.27
CA CYS A 235 4.48 -26.02 5.02
C CYS A 235 4.42 -24.55 5.50
N SER A 236 3.60 -23.72 4.83
CA SER A 236 3.34 -22.33 5.28
C SER A 236 2.64 -22.23 6.64
N GLY A 237 1.92 -23.28 7.06
CA GLY A 237 1.02 -23.24 8.21
C GLY A 237 -0.26 -22.43 7.96
N HIS A 238 -0.61 -22.15 6.70
CA HIS A 238 -1.75 -21.28 6.33
C HIS A 238 -2.83 -21.99 5.49
N CYS A 239 -2.90 -23.32 5.60
CA CYS A 239 -4.01 -24.11 5.08
C CYS A 239 -5.33 -23.84 5.83
N ARG A 240 -6.46 -24.05 5.16
CA ARG A 240 -7.79 -23.87 5.77
C ARG A 240 -8.00 -24.78 6.98
N ASP A 241 -8.71 -24.29 7.99
CA ASP A 241 -9.06 -25.03 9.22
C ASP A 241 -7.85 -25.60 9.98
N ASN A 242 -6.65 -25.05 9.75
CA ASN A 242 -5.36 -25.56 10.25
C ASN A 242 -5.08 -27.03 9.91
N VAL A 243 -5.58 -27.55 8.76
CA VAL A 243 -5.18 -28.89 8.31
C VAL A 243 -3.70 -28.92 7.89
N PRO A 244 -3.00 -30.06 8.05
CA PRO A 244 -1.66 -30.26 7.48
C PRO A 244 -1.61 -29.96 5.98
N CYS A 245 -0.47 -29.49 5.47
CA CYS A 245 -0.27 -29.42 4.03
C CYS A 245 0.03 -30.82 3.45
N ASN A 246 -0.22 -30.99 2.15
CA ASN A 246 -0.04 -32.27 1.49
C ASN A 246 1.44 -32.69 1.54
N LYS A 247 1.75 -33.81 2.20
CA LYS A 247 3.12 -34.28 2.45
C LYS A 247 3.96 -34.49 1.18
N VAL A 248 3.32 -34.73 0.03
CA VAL A 248 4.00 -34.91 -1.26
C VAL A 248 4.24 -33.56 -1.94
N THR A 249 3.18 -32.75 -2.10
CA THR A 249 3.19 -31.55 -2.96
C THR A 249 3.37 -30.23 -2.22
N GLY A 250 3.19 -30.21 -0.91
CA GLY A 250 3.18 -29.01 -0.07
C GLY A 250 1.93 -28.13 -0.21
N GLN A 251 0.92 -28.58 -0.96
CA GLN A 251 -0.28 -27.80 -1.27
C GLN A 251 -1.35 -27.99 -0.17
N CYS A 252 -2.26 -27.02 -0.04
CA CYS A 252 -3.38 -27.12 0.88
C CYS A 252 -4.62 -27.65 0.15
N ASP A 253 -4.93 -28.94 0.27
CA ASP A 253 -5.99 -29.62 -0.50
C ASP A 253 -7.41 -29.04 -0.27
N LYS A 254 -7.63 -28.32 0.84
CA LYS A 254 -8.87 -27.59 1.15
C LYS A 254 -8.82 -26.08 0.81
N GLY A 255 -7.75 -25.63 0.15
CA GLY A 255 -7.40 -24.23 -0.01
C GLY A 255 -6.85 -23.60 1.28
N CYS A 256 -6.73 -22.27 1.26
CA CYS A 256 -6.05 -21.49 2.29
C CYS A 256 -6.95 -21.08 3.46
N ALA A 257 -6.32 -20.63 4.53
CA ALA A 257 -6.94 -19.86 5.60
C ALA A 257 -7.45 -18.49 5.08
N HIS A 258 -8.31 -17.83 5.86
CA HIS A 258 -8.83 -16.52 5.50
C HIS A 258 -7.71 -15.47 5.47
N GLY A 259 -7.62 -14.68 4.40
CA GLY A 259 -6.55 -13.70 4.23
C GLY A 259 -5.23 -14.27 3.67
N TRP A 260 -5.22 -15.50 3.17
CA TRP A 260 -4.06 -16.13 2.52
C TRP A 260 -4.40 -16.71 1.14
N TYR A 261 -3.41 -16.72 0.25
CA TYR A 261 -3.48 -17.22 -1.13
C TYR A 261 -2.11 -17.74 -1.58
N GLY A 262 -2.04 -18.30 -2.79
CA GLY A 262 -0.84 -18.90 -3.37
C GLY A 262 -0.89 -20.43 -3.34
N GLN A 263 0.01 -21.07 -4.09
CA GLN A 263 -0.03 -22.53 -4.29
C GLN A 263 0.18 -23.30 -2.97
N HIS A 264 0.93 -22.72 -2.03
CA HIS A 264 1.21 -23.26 -0.71
C HIS A 264 0.61 -22.38 0.40
N CYS A 265 -0.31 -21.47 0.05
CA CYS A 265 -0.90 -20.47 0.94
C CYS A 265 0.12 -19.52 1.60
N GLU A 266 1.27 -19.34 0.96
CA GLU A 266 2.42 -18.58 1.44
C GLU A 266 2.27 -17.06 1.32
N GLN A 267 1.25 -16.57 0.60
CA GLN A 267 1.07 -15.16 0.27
C GLN A 267 -0.15 -14.58 1.01
N ARG A 268 0.04 -13.44 1.68
CA ARG A 268 -1.03 -12.78 2.44
C ARG A 268 -1.87 -11.89 1.51
N CYS A 269 -3.19 -11.96 1.61
CA CYS A 269 -4.08 -10.96 1.00
C CYS A 269 -3.74 -9.56 1.55
N VAL A 270 -3.18 -8.69 0.72
CA VAL A 270 -2.89 -7.27 1.06
C VAL A 270 -4.12 -6.38 0.84
N GLY A 271 -5.09 -6.88 0.07
CA GLY A 271 -6.17 -6.10 -0.53
C GLY A 271 -7.33 -5.68 0.37
N HIS A 272 -7.84 -4.48 0.10
CA HIS A 272 -9.13 -4.01 0.60
C HIS A 272 -10.27 -4.52 -0.31
N CYS A 273 -10.55 -5.82 -0.25
CA CYS A 273 -11.70 -6.43 -0.95
C CYS A 273 -13.04 -5.89 -0.43
N ILE A 274 -14.06 -5.89 -1.30
CA ILE A 274 -15.43 -5.48 -0.93
C ILE A 274 -15.96 -6.25 0.29
N ASN A 275 -16.68 -5.56 1.18
CA ASN A 275 -17.26 -6.11 2.41
C ASN A 275 -16.28 -6.86 3.34
N ASN A 276 -14.97 -6.57 3.25
CA ASN A 276 -13.91 -7.26 3.99
C ASN A 276 -13.85 -8.79 3.72
N ALA A 277 -14.24 -9.22 2.51
CA ALA A 277 -14.09 -10.60 2.06
C ALA A 277 -12.61 -11.01 1.92
N SER A 278 -12.31 -12.32 2.03
CA SER A 278 -10.99 -12.84 1.65
C SER A 278 -10.76 -12.68 0.14
N CYS A 279 -9.50 -12.51 -0.25
CA CYS A 279 -9.10 -12.62 -1.65
C CYS A 279 -9.19 -14.06 -2.16
N ILE A 280 -9.25 -14.23 -3.50
CA ILE A 280 -9.29 -15.53 -4.18
C ILE A 280 -7.98 -16.28 -3.94
N GLN A 281 -8.10 -17.50 -3.43
CA GLN A 281 -6.97 -18.26 -2.88
C GLN A 281 -5.96 -18.73 -3.95
N ALA A 282 -6.38 -18.81 -5.22
CA ALA A 282 -5.52 -19.21 -6.33
C ALA A 282 -4.59 -18.10 -6.84
N ASN A 283 -4.98 -16.82 -6.71
CA ASN A 283 -4.31 -15.72 -7.43
C ASN A 283 -4.28 -14.37 -6.68
N GLY A 284 -4.87 -14.25 -5.49
CA GLY A 284 -4.83 -13.05 -4.66
C GLY A 284 -5.82 -11.93 -5.02
N THR A 285 -6.62 -12.06 -6.09
CA THR A 285 -7.54 -10.99 -6.54
C THR A 285 -8.86 -11.00 -5.78
N CYS A 286 -9.56 -9.87 -5.67
CA CYS A 286 -10.86 -9.79 -5.00
C CYS A 286 -12.02 -10.11 -5.96
N ASP A 287 -12.75 -11.21 -5.73
CA ASP A 287 -13.83 -11.71 -6.61
C ASP A 287 -14.96 -10.68 -6.85
N GLY A 288 -15.44 -10.06 -5.76
CA GLY A 288 -16.42 -8.96 -5.82
C GLY A 288 -15.80 -7.57 -6.08
N GLY A 289 -14.52 -7.50 -6.44
CA GLY A 289 -13.79 -6.24 -6.58
C GLY A 289 -13.46 -5.55 -5.25
N CYS A 290 -13.12 -4.27 -5.33
CA CYS A 290 -12.56 -3.50 -4.23
C CYS A 290 -13.61 -2.82 -3.34
N ALA A 291 -13.25 -2.60 -2.08
CA ALA A 291 -13.94 -1.66 -1.21
C ALA A 291 -13.93 -0.24 -1.81
N PRO A 292 -14.92 0.62 -1.49
CA PRO A 292 -14.91 2.01 -1.97
C PRO A 292 -13.67 2.74 -1.48
N GLY A 293 -13.06 3.56 -2.34
CA GLY A 293 -11.79 4.22 -2.08
C GLY A 293 -10.55 3.42 -2.50
N TRP A 294 -10.71 2.20 -3.02
CA TRP A 294 -9.60 1.32 -3.43
C TRP A 294 -9.73 0.83 -4.88
N ILE A 295 -8.59 0.55 -5.49
CA ILE A 295 -8.41 0.08 -6.87
C ILE A 295 -7.14 -0.78 -7.00
N GLY A 296 -6.92 -1.38 -8.16
CA GLY A 296 -5.86 -2.36 -8.43
C GLY A 296 -6.42 -3.78 -8.52
N SER A 297 -5.66 -4.73 -9.10
CA SER A 297 -6.12 -6.11 -9.22
C SER A 297 -6.19 -6.84 -7.87
N PHE A 298 -5.42 -6.37 -6.90
CA PHE A 298 -5.39 -6.86 -5.53
C PHE A 298 -6.06 -5.86 -4.57
N CYS A 299 -6.72 -4.81 -5.06
CA CYS A 299 -7.30 -3.73 -4.24
C CYS A 299 -6.30 -3.11 -3.25
N GLU A 300 -5.06 -2.98 -3.72
CA GLU A 300 -3.87 -2.57 -2.99
C GLU A 300 -3.60 -1.06 -3.01
N LYS A 301 -4.31 -0.31 -3.87
CA LYS A 301 -4.05 1.10 -4.15
C LYS A 301 -5.24 1.98 -3.77
N GLU A 302 -5.01 3.01 -2.97
CA GLU A 302 -6.01 4.02 -2.64
C GLU A 302 -6.32 4.93 -3.87
N CYS A 303 -7.55 5.41 -3.97
CA CYS A 303 -7.95 6.37 -5.00
C CYS A 303 -7.11 7.67 -4.96
N SER A 304 -6.68 8.13 -6.13
CA SER A 304 -5.94 9.39 -6.29
C SER A 304 -6.70 10.61 -5.76
N ASN A 305 -5.99 11.72 -5.50
CA ASN A 305 -6.66 12.98 -5.13
C ASN A 305 -7.55 13.46 -6.29
N GLY A 306 -8.79 13.81 -5.96
CA GLY A 306 -9.84 14.10 -6.93
C GLY A 306 -10.82 12.95 -7.22
N ALA A 307 -10.57 11.71 -6.77
CA ALA A 307 -11.41 10.55 -7.08
C ALA A 307 -11.90 9.77 -5.83
N TYR A 308 -13.11 9.19 -5.91
CA TYR A 308 -13.73 8.43 -4.80
C TYR A 308 -14.71 7.32 -5.26
N GLY A 309 -15.09 6.48 -4.29
CA GLY A 309 -16.09 5.41 -4.43
C GLY A 309 -15.53 4.10 -4.99
N TYR A 310 -16.41 3.21 -5.44
CA TYR A 310 -16.02 1.95 -6.07
C TYR A 310 -15.22 2.19 -7.36
N GLY A 311 -14.05 1.57 -7.50
CA GLY A 311 -13.20 1.70 -8.68
C GLY A 311 -12.73 3.14 -8.98
N CYS A 312 -12.83 4.05 -8.00
CA CYS A 312 -12.46 5.47 -8.13
C CYS A 312 -13.18 6.23 -9.26
N VAL A 313 -14.37 5.80 -9.69
CA VAL A 313 -15.05 6.35 -10.88
C VAL A 313 -15.73 7.71 -10.66
N ASN A 314 -15.89 8.16 -9.41
CA ASN A 314 -16.58 9.41 -9.08
C ASN A 314 -15.56 10.52 -8.75
N ASN A 315 -15.80 11.73 -9.22
CA ASN A 315 -14.90 12.87 -9.00
C ASN A 315 -15.35 13.73 -7.82
N CYS A 316 -14.39 14.20 -7.01
CA CYS A 316 -14.61 15.27 -6.02
C CYS A 316 -15.11 16.56 -6.71
N SER A 317 -15.84 17.41 -5.98
CA SER A 317 -16.33 18.71 -6.50
C SER A 317 -15.24 19.72 -6.84
N GLY A 318 -14.08 19.65 -6.19
CA GLY A 318 -13.05 20.70 -6.26
C GLY A 318 -13.36 21.93 -5.40
N HIS A 319 -14.32 21.83 -4.46
CA HIS A 319 -14.72 22.93 -3.55
C HIS A 319 -14.65 22.52 -2.06
N CYS A 320 -13.79 21.54 -1.78
CA CYS A 320 -13.43 21.13 -0.42
C CYS A 320 -12.40 22.11 0.15
N MET A 321 -12.69 22.66 1.33
CA MET A 321 -12.05 23.84 1.89
C MET A 321 -10.52 23.85 1.75
N GLY A 322 -10.00 24.85 1.02
CA GLY A 322 -8.56 25.04 0.80
C GLY A 322 -7.89 23.88 0.07
N ASP A 323 -8.47 23.48 -1.07
CA ASP A 323 -7.98 22.41 -1.96
C ASP A 323 -7.77 21.04 -1.27
N SER A 324 -8.50 20.78 -0.17
CA SER A 324 -8.35 19.54 0.58
C SER A 324 -8.98 18.35 -0.18
N PRO A 325 -8.35 17.17 -0.19
CA PRO A 325 -8.90 16.02 -0.91
C PRO A 325 -10.22 15.56 -0.27
N CYS A 326 -11.23 15.25 -1.10
CA CYS A 326 -12.45 14.63 -0.60
C CYS A 326 -12.19 13.18 -0.15
N ASN A 327 -13.02 12.71 0.78
CA ASN A 327 -12.98 11.38 1.35
C ASN A 327 -13.10 10.30 0.25
N LYS A 328 -12.13 9.39 0.17
CA LYS A 328 -12.01 8.39 -0.91
C LYS A 328 -13.19 7.42 -0.98
N GLN A 329 -13.91 7.21 0.11
CA GLN A 329 -15.01 6.26 0.16
C GLN A 329 -16.34 6.94 -0.21
N THR A 330 -16.57 8.15 0.31
CA THR A 330 -17.89 8.81 0.31
C THR A 330 -17.99 10.07 -0.55
N GLY A 331 -16.87 10.66 -0.97
CA GLY A 331 -16.86 11.96 -1.64
C GLY A 331 -17.19 13.15 -0.72
N HIS A 332 -17.13 12.96 0.61
CA HIS A 332 -17.34 14.03 1.60
C HIS A 332 -16.11 14.95 1.70
N CYS A 333 -16.31 16.26 1.76
CA CYS A 333 -15.28 17.20 2.16
C CYS A 333 -15.24 17.29 3.70
N ASP A 334 -14.46 16.42 4.35
CA ASP A 334 -14.44 16.28 5.82
C ASP A 334 -14.02 17.57 6.57
N ARG A 335 -13.38 18.53 5.88
CA ARG A 335 -13.03 19.87 6.42
C ARG A 335 -14.09 20.94 6.16
N GLY A 336 -15.18 20.61 5.47
CA GLY A 336 -16.21 21.54 4.99
C GLY A 336 -15.90 22.15 3.62
N CYS A 337 -16.69 23.14 3.23
CA CYS A 337 -16.66 23.75 1.88
C CYS A 337 -15.97 25.11 1.82
N ASP A 338 -15.48 25.44 0.63
CA ASP A 338 -15.11 26.81 0.28
C ASP A 338 -16.33 27.76 0.26
N PRO A 339 -16.11 29.09 0.36
CA PRO A 339 -17.20 30.07 0.34
C PRO A 339 -18.05 29.97 -0.93
N GLY A 340 -19.37 30.01 -0.79
CA GLY A 340 -20.30 29.89 -1.91
C GLY A 340 -20.76 28.47 -2.25
N TYR A 341 -20.27 27.46 -1.53
CA TYR A 341 -20.68 26.06 -1.69
C TYR A 341 -21.19 25.44 -0.38
N THR A 342 -21.99 24.38 -0.52
CA THR A 342 -22.67 23.64 0.55
C THR A 342 -22.98 22.20 0.15
N ASN A 343 -23.63 21.45 1.04
CA ASN A 343 -23.75 19.99 1.07
C ASN A 343 -22.44 19.26 1.46
N ALA A 344 -22.54 17.94 1.72
CA ALA A 344 -21.40 17.14 2.20
C ALA A 344 -20.24 17.05 1.19
N SER A 345 -20.52 17.00 -0.11
CA SER A 345 -19.52 16.94 -1.17
C SER A 345 -19.15 18.32 -1.72
N CYS A 346 -19.68 19.41 -1.14
CA CYS A 346 -19.51 20.79 -1.62
C CYS A 346 -19.89 21.00 -3.09
N SER A 347 -20.78 20.16 -3.62
CA SER A 347 -21.20 20.15 -5.02
C SER A 347 -22.43 21.01 -5.32
N LYS A 348 -22.94 21.74 -4.32
CA LYS A 348 -24.11 22.63 -4.46
C LYS A 348 -23.73 24.05 -4.10
N GLU A 349 -24.04 25.00 -4.99
CA GLU A 349 -23.90 26.44 -4.73
C GLU A 349 -24.85 26.94 -3.62
N CYS A 350 -24.51 28.06 -2.99
CA CYS A 350 -25.44 28.75 -2.10
C CYS A 350 -26.72 29.16 -2.84
N SER A 351 -27.86 28.97 -2.18
CA SER A 351 -29.17 29.27 -2.78
C SER A 351 -29.37 30.78 -2.91
N SER A 352 -29.99 31.22 -4.01
CA SER A 352 -30.16 32.62 -4.38
C SER A 352 -30.61 33.50 -3.19
N GLY A 353 -29.84 34.56 -2.90
CA GLY A 353 -30.05 35.40 -1.72
C GLY A 353 -29.13 35.07 -0.53
N THR A 354 -28.32 34.01 -0.60
CA THR A 354 -27.31 33.66 0.41
C THR A 354 -25.91 33.53 -0.18
N TYR A 355 -24.88 33.81 0.63
CA TYR A 355 -23.49 33.78 0.20
C TYR A 355 -22.48 33.39 1.30
N GLY A 356 -21.23 33.15 0.89
CA GLY A 356 -20.08 32.93 1.76
C GLY A 356 -20.01 31.53 2.37
N LYS A 357 -19.14 31.36 3.37
CA LYS A 357 -18.93 30.07 4.05
C LYS A 357 -20.23 29.57 4.69
N ASN A 358 -20.56 28.32 4.40
CA ASN A 358 -21.80 27.63 4.79
C ASN A 358 -23.09 28.35 4.38
N CYS A 359 -23.04 29.28 3.41
CA CYS A 359 -24.19 30.07 2.93
C CYS A 359 -24.92 30.86 4.03
N THR A 360 -24.19 31.27 5.08
CA THR A 360 -24.77 31.88 6.29
C THR A 360 -25.04 33.38 6.17
N LYS A 361 -24.44 34.07 5.19
CA LYS A 361 -24.66 35.50 4.95
C LYS A 361 -25.81 35.69 3.97
N LYS A 362 -26.62 36.74 4.16
CA LYS A 362 -27.68 37.14 3.21
C LYS A 362 -27.19 38.25 2.28
N CYS A 363 -27.61 38.21 1.02
CA CYS A 363 -27.42 39.32 0.09
C CYS A 363 -28.06 40.62 0.61
N SER A 364 -27.55 41.78 0.18
CA SER A 364 -28.19 43.06 0.45
C SER A 364 -29.46 43.22 -0.38
N GLU A 365 -30.55 43.65 0.27
CA GLU A 365 -31.82 44.03 -0.38
C GLU A 365 -31.64 45.25 -1.30
N TYR A 366 -30.50 45.95 -1.20
CA TYR A 366 -30.15 47.13 -2.01
C TYR A 366 -29.31 46.80 -3.26
N CYS A 367 -29.12 45.51 -3.62
CA CYS A 367 -28.66 45.14 -4.96
C CYS A 367 -29.64 45.64 -6.03
N LEU A 368 -29.15 46.10 -7.17
CA LEU A 368 -30.00 46.57 -8.27
C LEU A 368 -30.86 45.44 -8.84
N HIS A 369 -32.06 45.78 -9.32
CA HIS A 369 -33.07 44.85 -9.88
C HIS A 369 -33.55 43.74 -8.93
N ASN A 370 -33.24 43.81 -7.62
CA ASN A 370 -33.52 42.76 -6.62
C ASN A 370 -32.96 41.37 -7.02
N LYS A 371 -31.86 41.35 -7.79
CA LYS A 371 -31.16 40.11 -8.14
C LYS A 371 -30.36 39.57 -6.96
N SER A 372 -30.17 38.26 -6.92
CA SER A 372 -29.22 37.62 -6.01
C SER A 372 -27.80 38.10 -6.25
N CYS A 373 -27.11 38.46 -5.17
CA CYS A 373 -25.68 38.71 -5.16
C CYS A 373 -24.86 37.44 -5.47
N ASN A 374 -23.57 37.62 -5.77
CA ASN A 374 -22.63 36.53 -5.98
C ASN A 374 -22.54 35.62 -4.73
N HIS A 375 -22.71 34.30 -4.94
CA HIS A 375 -22.73 33.29 -3.88
C HIS A 375 -21.42 33.17 -3.08
N ILE A 376 -20.27 33.56 -3.63
CA ILE A 376 -18.95 33.44 -2.98
C ILE A 376 -18.70 34.63 -2.05
N ASP A 377 -18.73 35.85 -2.57
CA ASP A 377 -18.27 37.07 -1.88
C ASP A 377 -19.39 38.05 -1.46
N GLY A 378 -20.60 37.88 -2.01
CA GLY A 378 -21.77 38.72 -1.75
C GLY A 378 -21.90 39.94 -2.67
N ALA A 379 -21.11 40.06 -3.73
CA ALA A 379 -21.12 41.23 -4.61
C ALA A 379 -22.43 41.37 -5.42
N CYS A 380 -22.97 42.58 -5.50
CA CYS A 380 -24.10 42.91 -6.38
C CYS A 380 -23.57 43.23 -7.80
N THR A 381 -23.62 42.27 -8.72
CA THR A 381 -23.02 42.40 -10.07
C THR A 381 -23.63 43.52 -10.91
N ASP A 382 -24.92 43.79 -10.75
CA ASP A 382 -25.65 44.89 -11.42
C ASP A 382 -25.40 46.26 -10.75
N GLY A 383 -24.66 46.31 -9.64
CA GLY A 383 -24.46 47.49 -8.81
C GLY A 383 -25.55 47.70 -7.75
N CYS A 384 -25.57 48.89 -7.16
CA CYS A 384 -26.47 49.26 -6.07
C CYS A 384 -27.69 50.06 -6.54
N GLN A 385 -28.76 50.00 -5.74
CA GLN A 385 -29.85 50.98 -5.76
C GLN A 385 -29.34 52.36 -5.29
N ASP A 386 -30.00 53.42 -5.73
CA ASP A 386 -29.59 54.80 -5.44
C ASP A 386 -29.60 55.11 -3.94
N GLY A 387 -28.59 55.83 -3.47
CA GLY A 387 -28.37 56.09 -2.05
C GLY A 387 -27.54 55.05 -1.30
N TYR A 388 -27.07 54.00 -1.99
CA TYR A 388 -26.16 52.98 -1.46
C TYR A 388 -24.91 52.83 -2.35
N LYS A 389 -23.81 52.36 -1.74
CA LYS A 389 -22.52 52.14 -2.40
C LYS A 389 -21.75 50.94 -1.81
N GLY A 390 -20.63 50.60 -2.45
CA GLY A 390 -19.75 49.47 -2.10
C GLY A 390 -20.21 48.15 -2.73
N ASN A 391 -19.30 47.19 -2.90
CA ASN A 391 -19.52 45.99 -3.71
C ASN A 391 -20.74 45.15 -3.28
N ILE A 392 -21.06 45.13 -1.98
CA ILE A 392 -22.20 44.40 -1.41
C ILE A 392 -23.39 45.31 -1.06
N CYS A 393 -23.38 46.58 -1.50
CA CYS A 393 -24.45 47.56 -1.34
C CYS A 393 -25.01 47.67 0.10
N ASN A 394 -24.13 47.74 1.09
CA ASN A 394 -24.48 47.87 2.51
C ASN A 394 -24.09 49.23 3.12
N ILE A 395 -23.42 50.11 2.35
CA ILE A 395 -23.00 51.44 2.81
C ILE A 395 -23.98 52.47 2.25
N SER A 396 -24.78 53.11 3.13
CA SER A 396 -25.56 54.30 2.77
C SER A 396 -24.64 55.45 2.35
N CYS A 397 -25.12 56.37 1.53
CA CYS A 397 -24.41 57.63 1.31
C CYS A 397 -24.22 58.40 2.62
N GLU A 398 -23.06 59.06 2.71
CA GLU A 398 -22.73 59.99 3.79
C GLU A 398 -23.66 61.21 3.76
N SER A 399 -23.92 61.78 4.95
CA SER A 399 -24.75 62.99 5.12
C SER A 399 -24.31 64.11 4.17
N GLY A 400 -25.23 64.56 3.32
CA GLY A 400 -24.94 65.57 2.29
C GLY A 400 -24.64 65.01 0.90
N ARG A 401 -24.68 63.70 0.68
CA ARG A 401 -24.62 63.06 -0.65
C ARG A 401 -25.85 62.20 -0.94
N TYR A 402 -26.17 62.04 -2.22
CA TYR A 402 -27.29 61.19 -2.68
C TYR A 402 -27.08 60.56 -4.06
N GLY A 403 -28.02 59.68 -4.45
CA GLY A 403 -28.10 59.09 -5.79
C GLY A 403 -27.12 57.94 -6.03
N LYS A 404 -27.01 57.51 -7.29
CA LYS A 404 -26.16 56.39 -7.71
C LYS A 404 -24.71 56.59 -7.28
N ASN A 405 -24.15 55.62 -6.54
CA ASN A 405 -22.79 55.70 -5.99
C ASN A 405 -22.49 56.97 -5.17
N CYS A 406 -23.51 57.68 -4.67
CA CYS A 406 -23.36 58.93 -3.90
C CYS A 406 -22.68 60.07 -4.70
N SER A 407 -22.90 60.09 -6.01
CA SER A 407 -22.32 61.06 -6.96
C SER A 407 -22.81 62.50 -6.75
N HIS A 408 -24.04 62.68 -6.29
CA HIS A 408 -24.67 63.99 -6.16
C HIS A 408 -24.51 64.54 -4.73
N THR A 409 -24.47 65.87 -4.61
CA THR A 409 -24.34 66.59 -3.34
C THR A 409 -25.63 67.33 -3.02
N CYS A 410 -26.11 67.23 -1.78
CA CYS A 410 -27.27 67.97 -1.30
C CYS A 410 -26.98 69.48 -1.26
N SER A 411 -28.02 70.31 -1.38
CA SER A 411 -27.88 71.76 -1.19
C SER A 411 -27.51 72.10 0.25
N LYS A 412 -26.66 73.12 0.45
CA LYS A 412 -26.26 73.61 1.78
C LYS A 412 -27.44 74.13 2.61
N ASN A 413 -28.56 74.46 1.95
CA ASN A 413 -29.78 74.97 2.56
C ASN A 413 -30.75 73.85 3.02
N CYS A 414 -30.38 72.57 2.83
CA CYS A 414 -31.16 71.44 3.30
C CYS A 414 -30.88 71.17 4.79
N LYS A 415 -31.92 71.25 5.63
CA LYS A 415 -31.92 70.82 7.04
C LYS A 415 -31.83 69.29 7.15
N THR A 416 -32.53 68.58 6.27
CA THR A 416 -32.39 67.14 6.05
C THR A 416 -32.39 66.87 4.56
N CYS A 417 -31.67 65.84 4.12
CA CYS A 417 -31.57 65.43 2.71
C CYS A 417 -31.64 63.90 2.64
N LYS A 418 -32.52 63.36 1.79
CA LYS A 418 -32.72 61.92 1.63
C LYS A 418 -31.63 61.34 0.73
N HIS A 419 -30.85 60.40 1.25
CA HIS A 419 -29.70 59.81 0.55
C HIS A 419 -30.04 59.09 -0.77
N THR A 420 -31.28 58.61 -0.96
CA THR A 420 -31.67 57.94 -2.21
C THR A 420 -31.78 58.92 -3.38
N ASP A 421 -32.58 59.96 -3.24
CA ASP A 421 -33.06 60.81 -4.35
C ASP A 421 -32.75 62.31 -4.18
N GLY A 422 -32.15 62.70 -3.05
CA GLY A 422 -31.77 64.09 -2.79
C GLY A 422 -32.92 64.98 -2.29
N THR A 423 -34.11 64.42 -2.06
CA THR A 423 -35.26 65.19 -1.52
C THR A 423 -34.86 65.89 -0.22
N CYS A 424 -35.01 67.21 -0.17
CA CYS A 424 -34.66 68.00 1.01
C CYS A 424 -35.88 68.51 1.78
N SER A 425 -35.74 68.59 3.11
CA SER A 425 -36.45 69.59 3.92
C SER A 425 -35.51 70.77 4.15
N CYS A 426 -36.01 71.98 3.99
CA CYS A 426 -35.21 73.20 3.98
C CYS A 426 -35.03 73.81 5.37
N TYR A 427 -33.88 74.44 5.60
CA TYR A 427 -33.72 75.38 6.70
C TYR A 427 -34.69 76.57 6.54
N ALA A 428 -34.87 77.33 7.62
CA ALA A 428 -35.69 78.53 7.60
C ALA A 428 -35.28 79.48 6.46
N GLY A 429 -36.26 80.11 5.82
CA GLY A 429 -36.03 81.04 4.72
C GLY A 429 -35.85 80.40 3.34
N TRP A 430 -35.87 79.08 3.20
CA TRP A 430 -35.67 78.38 1.91
C TRP A 430 -36.81 77.42 1.57
N SER A 431 -37.05 77.24 0.27
CA SER A 431 -38.03 76.31 -0.32
C SER A 431 -37.59 75.81 -1.71
N GLY A 432 -38.47 75.03 -2.36
CA GLY A 432 -38.17 74.29 -3.58
C GLY A 432 -37.47 72.95 -3.29
N PRO A 433 -37.47 72.00 -4.25
CA PRO A 433 -37.06 70.61 -4.01
C PRO A 433 -35.61 70.42 -3.56
N ASN A 434 -34.75 71.42 -3.82
CA ASN A 434 -33.34 71.48 -3.43
C ASN A 434 -33.00 72.72 -2.58
N CYS A 435 -34.00 73.37 -1.97
CA CYS A 435 -33.82 74.53 -1.09
C CYS A 435 -33.04 75.71 -1.71
N SER A 436 -33.15 75.89 -3.02
CA SER A 436 -32.49 76.99 -3.76
C SER A 436 -33.34 78.26 -3.85
N ILE A 437 -34.65 78.15 -3.62
CA ILE A 437 -35.60 79.27 -3.72
C ILE A 437 -35.71 79.93 -2.34
N GLY A 438 -35.71 81.26 -2.28
CA GLY A 438 -35.97 81.99 -1.04
C GLY A 438 -37.46 82.20 -0.79
N CYS A 439 -37.88 82.18 0.48
CA CYS A 439 -39.26 82.52 0.81
C CYS A 439 -39.61 83.94 0.32
N THR A 440 -40.80 84.08 -0.25
CA THR A 440 -41.40 85.35 -0.65
C THR A 440 -42.79 85.40 -0.03
N ASN A 441 -43.11 86.48 0.67
CA ASN A 441 -44.35 86.67 1.46
C ASN A 441 -44.63 85.52 2.45
N SER A 442 -43.57 84.81 2.87
CA SER A 442 -43.57 83.62 3.71
C SER A 442 -42.24 83.51 4.46
N TYR A 443 -42.19 82.70 5.53
CA TYR A 443 -41.03 82.52 6.38
C TYR A 443 -40.96 81.14 7.05
N GLY A 444 -39.87 80.88 7.75
CA GLY A 444 -39.63 79.63 8.49
C GLY A 444 -39.22 78.46 7.60
N GLU A 445 -39.13 77.26 8.19
CA GLU A 445 -38.70 76.04 7.48
C GLU A 445 -39.67 75.69 6.34
N ASN A 446 -39.13 75.33 5.19
CA ASN A 446 -39.87 75.11 3.93
C ASN A 446 -40.78 76.29 3.50
N CYS A 447 -40.62 77.49 4.08
CA CYS A 447 -41.53 78.64 3.93
C CYS A 447 -42.98 78.35 4.37
N GLN A 448 -43.17 77.46 5.35
CA GLN A 448 -44.50 76.97 5.75
C GLN A 448 -45.42 78.02 6.41
N TYR A 449 -44.90 79.16 6.86
CA TYR A 449 -45.68 80.24 7.47
C TYR A 449 -45.79 81.43 6.52
N LEU A 450 -46.98 82.02 6.41
CA LEU A 450 -47.20 83.25 5.63
C LEU A 450 -46.82 84.50 6.45
N CYS A 451 -46.32 85.54 5.80
CA CYS A 451 -46.08 86.83 6.46
C CYS A 451 -47.40 87.40 7.01
N HIS A 452 -47.33 88.10 8.14
CA HIS A 452 -48.53 88.63 8.81
C HIS A 452 -49.26 89.68 7.93
N PRO A 453 -50.61 89.70 7.84
CA PRO A 453 -51.34 90.57 6.91
C PRO A 453 -51.12 92.08 7.09
N LEU A 454 -50.63 92.52 8.25
CA LEU A 454 -50.31 93.93 8.55
C LEU A 454 -48.90 94.36 8.08
N CYS A 455 -48.06 93.42 7.63
CA CYS A 455 -46.75 93.72 7.07
C CYS A 455 -46.89 94.54 5.78
N ALA A 456 -46.04 95.57 5.60
CA ALA A 456 -45.99 96.35 4.38
C ALA A 456 -45.81 95.43 3.15
N ASN A 457 -46.69 95.56 2.16
CA ASN A 457 -46.75 94.72 0.95
C ASN A 457 -46.77 93.19 1.21
N GLN A 458 -47.18 92.75 2.40
CA GLN A 458 -47.09 91.36 2.86
C GLN A 458 -45.66 90.78 2.84
N THR A 459 -44.61 91.62 2.88
CA THR A 459 -43.21 91.16 2.98
C THR A 459 -42.71 91.17 4.42
N CYS A 460 -42.01 90.10 4.80
CA CYS A 460 -41.38 89.90 6.11
C CYS A 460 -40.01 89.24 5.92
N ASP A 461 -39.18 89.22 6.97
CA ASP A 461 -37.94 88.45 6.94
C ASP A 461 -38.24 86.95 6.77
N ARG A 462 -37.57 86.35 5.80
CA ARG A 462 -37.76 84.95 5.39
C ARG A 462 -37.37 83.94 6.47
N PHE A 463 -36.48 84.29 7.40
CA PHE A 463 -36.02 83.38 8.44
C PHE A 463 -36.95 83.39 9.66
N ASP A 464 -37.31 84.56 10.19
CA ASP A 464 -38.04 84.69 11.46
C ASP A 464 -39.46 85.30 11.37
N GLY A 465 -39.84 85.89 10.23
CA GLY A 465 -41.16 86.48 10.00
C GLY A 465 -41.33 87.93 10.47
N THR A 466 -40.27 88.60 10.93
CA THR A 466 -40.33 90.00 11.37
C THR A 466 -40.61 90.96 10.21
N CYS A 467 -41.37 92.04 10.46
CA CYS A 467 -41.72 93.01 9.41
C CYS A 467 -42.07 94.40 9.95
N ALA A 468 -42.07 95.40 9.06
CA ALA A 468 -42.60 96.73 9.35
C ALA A 468 -44.12 96.79 9.06
N ILE A 469 -44.90 97.31 10.00
CA ILE A 469 -46.36 97.46 9.88
C ILE A 469 -46.70 98.71 9.08
N ALA A 470 -47.64 98.59 8.12
CA ALA A 470 -48.10 99.72 7.32
C ALA A 470 -49.16 100.57 8.05
N SER A 471 -48.82 101.81 8.41
CA SER A 471 -49.69 102.71 9.19
C SER A 471 -50.41 103.76 8.32
N LYS A 472 -51.74 103.68 8.23
CA LYS A 472 -52.57 104.75 7.62
C LYS A 472 -54.02 104.81 8.17
N MET A 473 -54.28 105.86 8.96
CA MET A 473 -55.56 106.58 9.19
C MET A 473 -56.87 105.74 9.23
N GLY A 474 -57.62 105.62 10.33
CA GLY A 474 -57.85 106.59 11.41
C GLY A 474 -59.35 106.93 11.53
N ILE A 475 -60.07 106.23 12.41
CA ILE A 475 -61.37 106.62 13.00
C ILE A 475 -61.27 106.35 14.52
N TYR A 476 -61.87 107.21 15.36
CA TYR A 476 -61.84 107.07 16.81
C TYR A 476 -63.19 106.62 17.38
N GLY A 477 -63.13 105.72 18.37
CA GLY A 477 -64.29 105.19 19.11
C GLY A 477 -64.80 103.86 18.56
N CYS A 478 -65.11 102.84 19.38
CA CYS A 478 -65.05 102.71 20.84
C CYS A 478 -64.87 101.23 21.24
N LEU A 479 -64.31 101.01 22.45
CA LEU A 479 -64.53 99.82 23.33
C LEU A 479 -64.17 98.41 22.77
N GLU A 480 -63.84 97.40 23.57
CA GLU A 480 -63.54 97.31 25.02
C GLU A 480 -62.49 96.22 25.24
N MET A 481 -61.81 96.20 26.40
CA MET A 481 -60.74 95.23 26.67
C MET A 481 -61.20 94.03 27.52
N LEU A 482 -60.89 92.84 27.00
CA LEU A 482 -60.63 91.57 27.71
C LEU A 482 -61.80 90.76 28.31
N GLU A 483 -61.73 89.47 27.98
CA GLU A 483 -62.03 88.31 28.84
C GLU A 483 -63.42 88.17 29.49
N HIS A 484 -64.23 87.26 28.93
CA HIS A 484 -64.56 86.00 29.62
C HIS A 484 -65.08 84.93 28.64
N SER A 485 -64.59 83.70 28.77
CA SER A 485 -65.30 82.50 28.34
C SER A 485 -64.73 81.26 29.05
N GLY A 486 -65.61 80.50 29.71
CA GLY A 486 -65.21 79.30 30.43
C GLY A 486 -66.27 78.20 30.35
N SER A 487 -65.81 77.01 29.93
CA SER A 487 -66.39 75.69 30.23
C SER A 487 -67.68 75.21 29.54
N ASN A 488 -67.74 73.87 29.39
CA ASN A 488 -68.93 73.00 29.41
C ASN A 488 -69.91 73.04 28.20
N GLN A 489 -70.59 71.94 27.81
CA GLN A 489 -70.42 70.48 28.05
C GLN A 489 -71.32 69.66 27.07
N LYS A 490 -70.94 68.39 26.78
CA LYS A 490 -71.83 67.22 26.45
C LYS A 490 -72.75 67.32 25.19
N GLU A 491 -73.33 66.25 24.61
CA GLU A 491 -73.10 64.78 24.65
C GLU A 491 -73.67 64.07 23.39
N GLU A 492 -73.06 62.94 23.00
CA GLU A 492 -73.62 61.77 22.25
C GLU A 492 -74.33 61.98 20.87
N THR A 493 -74.52 60.99 19.97
CA THR A 493 -74.85 59.56 20.13
C THR A 493 -74.29 58.64 19.01
N TRP A 494 -73.85 57.41 19.39
CA TRP A 494 -73.96 56.07 18.74
C TRP A 494 -73.88 55.96 17.19
N THR A 495 -73.11 55.07 16.54
CA THR A 495 -72.56 53.70 16.79
C THR A 495 -71.40 53.42 15.80
N ALA A 496 -70.62 52.31 15.79
CA ALA A 496 -70.12 51.33 16.78
C ALA A 496 -69.15 50.33 16.06
N GLY A 497 -68.35 49.54 16.80
CA GLY A 497 -67.75 48.28 16.29
C GLY A 497 -66.22 48.06 16.46
N LEU A 498 -65.84 47.22 17.44
CA LEU A 498 -64.60 46.38 17.53
C LEU A 498 -63.20 47.07 17.51
N SER A 499 -62.15 46.62 18.21
CA SER A 499 -62.02 45.63 19.31
C SER A 499 -60.61 45.67 19.96
N VAL A 500 -60.53 45.48 21.30
CA VAL A 500 -59.35 45.02 22.10
C VAL A 500 -58.06 45.85 22.12
N SER A 501 -57.66 46.33 23.32
CA SER A 501 -56.27 46.24 23.85
C SER A 501 -56.17 46.65 25.34
N ILE A 502 -56.74 45.85 26.25
CA ILE A 502 -56.41 45.93 27.69
C ILE A 502 -55.23 44.99 27.95
N GLY A 503 -54.00 45.52 28.03
CA GLY A 503 -52.79 44.68 28.08
C GLY A 503 -51.61 45.13 28.94
N PHE A 504 -51.56 46.40 29.40
CA PHE A 504 -50.32 46.95 29.98
C PHE A 504 -50.17 46.92 31.51
N ASN A 505 -51.25 46.76 32.28
CA ASN A 505 -51.17 46.74 33.75
C ASN A 505 -51.02 45.33 34.38
N ALA A 506 -51.28 44.26 33.63
CA ALA A 506 -51.06 42.89 34.11
C ALA A 506 -49.57 42.48 34.09
N LEU A 507 -48.81 42.96 33.10
CA LEU A 507 -47.42 42.54 32.88
C LEU A 507 -46.47 43.02 33.99
N LEU A 508 -46.64 44.26 34.49
CA LEU A 508 -45.85 44.77 35.62
C LEU A 508 -46.09 43.96 36.91
N LEU A 509 -47.36 43.64 37.21
CA LEU A 509 -47.73 42.81 38.37
C LEU A 509 -47.12 41.40 38.26
N ALA A 510 -47.17 40.78 37.07
CA ALA A 510 -46.56 39.47 36.84
C ALA A 510 -45.03 39.48 37.05
N VAL A 511 -44.33 40.52 36.58
CA VAL A 511 -42.87 40.64 36.77
C VAL A 511 -42.50 40.83 38.24
N VAL A 512 -43.22 41.67 38.99
CA VAL A 512 -42.98 41.87 40.43
C VAL A 512 -43.22 40.57 41.22
N LEU A 513 -44.33 39.88 40.96
CA LEU A 513 -44.64 38.60 41.60
C LEU A 513 -43.63 37.50 41.25
N PHE A 514 -43.14 37.44 40.01
CA PHE A 514 -42.11 36.49 39.58
C PHE A 514 -40.76 36.75 40.27
N LEU A 515 -40.37 38.02 40.46
CA LEU A 515 -39.14 38.37 41.17
C LEU A 515 -39.22 38.05 42.67
N LEU A 516 -40.37 38.30 43.30
CA LEU A 516 -40.63 37.90 44.69
C LEU A 516 -40.63 36.38 44.85
N TRP A 517 -41.25 35.63 43.94
CA TRP A 517 -41.19 34.16 43.90
C TRP A 517 -39.76 33.64 43.73
N ARG A 518 -38.94 34.32 42.91
CA ARG A 518 -37.52 33.99 42.70
C ARG A 518 -36.62 34.29 43.90
N GLN A 519 -36.99 35.23 44.78
CA GLN A 519 -36.37 35.38 46.10
C GLN A 519 -36.86 34.32 47.09
N TYR A 520 -38.17 34.09 47.18
CA TYR A 520 -38.77 33.11 48.09
C TYR A 520 -38.21 31.70 47.87
N LYS A 521 -38.10 31.26 46.61
CA LYS A 521 -37.52 29.95 46.22
C LYS A 521 -35.99 29.86 46.40
N LYS A 522 -35.33 30.91 46.86
CA LYS A 522 -33.88 30.94 47.14
C LYS A 522 -33.51 30.80 48.62
N VAL A 523 -34.50 30.79 49.53
CA VAL A 523 -34.26 30.83 50.99
C VAL A 523 -34.71 29.55 51.70
N HIS A 524 -35.69 28.80 51.17
CA HIS A 524 -36.19 27.56 51.79
C HIS A 524 -36.20 26.36 50.84
N CYS A 525 -35.14 25.54 50.89
CA CYS A 525 -35.17 24.07 50.99
C CYS A 525 -33.76 23.49 50.80
N GLY A 526 -33.15 23.04 51.91
CA GLY A 526 -32.08 22.04 51.92
C GLY A 526 -32.59 20.78 52.65
N ALA A 527 -31.92 19.63 52.42
CA ALA A 527 -32.42 18.27 52.73
C ALA A 527 -33.68 17.89 51.91
N ILE A 528 -33.96 16.62 51.56
CA ILE A 528 -33.49 15.29 52.01
C ILE A 528 -33.08 14.52 50.73
N ILE A 529 -31.87 13.99 50.52
CA ILE A 529 -31.11 12.88 51.15
C ILE A 529 -31.51 11.46 50.65
N SER A 530 -30.51 10.77 50.06
CA SER A 530 -30.36 9.29 49.87
C SER A 530 -31.24 8.58 48.81
N CYS A 531 -30.86 7.43 48.23
CA CYS A 531 -29.70 6.53 48.42
C CYS A 531 -28.94 6.28 47.07
N TRP A 532 -27.59 6.19 47.07
CA TRP A 532 -26.77 4.95 46.86
C TRP A 532 -26.68 4.47 45.38
N GLU A 533 -25.56 3.92 44.88
CA GLU A 533 -24.25 3.61 45.50
C GLU A 533 -23.10 3.62 44.46
N SER A 534 -21.91 4.10 44.87
CA SER A 534 -20.52 3.67 44.51
C SER A 534 -20.09 3.41 43.03
N SER A 535 -18.81 3.39 42.64
CA SER A 535 -17.55 3.41 43.41
C SER A 535 -16.38 4.05 42.63
N LEU A 536 -15.48 4.77 43.34
CA LEU A 536 -14.03 4.89 43.08
C LEU A 536 -13.55 5.57 41.77
N TYR A 537 -12.82 6.71 41.85
CA TYR A 537 -11.34 6.85 41.88
C TYR A 537 -10.63 6.59 40.52
N GLU A 538 -9.60 7.33 40.08
CA GLU A 538 -8.97 8.54 40.64
C GLU A 538 -8.36 9.44 39.53
N LYS A 539 -8.04 10.68 39.89
CA LYS A 539 -7.25 11.65 39.12
C LYS A 539 -5.77 11.29 39.17
N SER A 540 -5.13 11.01 38.02
CA SER A 540 -3.66 10.86 37.94
C SER A 540 -3.02 11.78 36.89
N THR A 541 -1.72 12.03 37.07
CA THR A 541 -0.93 13.06 36.39
C THR A 541 -0.45 12.65 35.00
N ARG A 542 -0.27 13.66 34.14
CA ARG A 542 0.58 13.56 32.94
C ARG A 542 1.98 13.11 33.36
N ILE A 543 2.47 12.02 32.77
CA ILE A 543 3.86 11.60 32.81
C ILE A 543 4.36 11.64 31.37
N ASP A 544 5.34 12.50 31.09
CA ASP A 544 6.00 12.53 29.80
C ASP A 544 7.04 11.39 29.73
N VAL A 545 6.90 10.50 28.76
CA VAL A 545 7.85 9.42 28.46
C VAL A 545 8.26 9.59 26.98
N PRO A 546 9.56 9.66 26.65
CA PRO A 546 10.02 10.00 25.30
C PRO A 546 9.82 8.86 24.29
N GLU A 547 9.81 9.23 23.00
CA GLU A 547 9.72 8.29 21.88
C GLU A 547 10.93 7.34 21.81
N PRO A 548 10.73 6.07 21.40
CA PRO A 548 11.83 5.14 21.17
C PRO A 548 12.55 5.46 19.85
N THR A 549 13.71 6.11 19.92
CA THR A 549 14.58 6.32 18.75
C THR A 549 15.22 5.00 18.29
N TYR A 550 14.67 4.40 17.24
CA TYR A 550 15.37 3.34 16.51
C TYR A 550 16.44 3.96 15.61
N GLN A 551 17.71 3.64 15.88
CA GLN A 551 18.84 4.04 15.04
C GLN A 551 19.04 3.07 13.88
N GLU A 552 19.49 3.58 12.73
CA GLU A 552 19.87 2.75 11.59
C GLU A 552 21.11 1.91 11.91
N LEU A 553 21.01 0.58 11.71
CA LEU A 553 22.15 -0.33 11.79
C LEU A 553 23.00 -0.23 10.52
N VAL A 554 23.89 0.77 10.49
CA VAL A 554 24.96 0.85 9.48
C VAL A 554 25.93 -0.31 9.70
N VAL A 555 25.85 -1.31 8.83
CA VAL A 555 26.83 -2.42 8.77
C VAL A 555 28.20 -1.82 8.43
N LYS A 556 29.15 -1.91 9.36
CA LYS A 556 30.57 -1.67 9.09
C LYS A 556 31.30 -3.00 9.00
N GLU A 557 32.24 -3.06 8.06
CA GLU A 557 33.01 -4.24 7.71
C GLU A 557 33.94 -4.67 8.86
N ASN A 558 34.21 -5.98 8.96
CA ASN A 558 34.98 -6.58 10.05
C ASN A 558 36.46 -6.72 9.64
N PRO A 559 37.43 -6.00 10.26
CA PRO A 559 38.77 -5.86 9.69
C PRO A 559 39.81 -6.76 10.39
N TYR A 560 40.12 -7.95 9.86
CA TYR A 560 41.29 -8.72 10.27
C TYR A 560 41.89 -9.59 9.15
N GLN A 561 43.19 -9.86 9.29
CA GLN A 561 44.04 -10.75 8.48
C GLN A 561 44.35 -10.31 7.04
N ASN A 562 45.44 -9.53 6.91
CA ASN A 562 46.46 -9.84 5.91
C ASN A 562 47.85 -9.33 6.35
N THR A 563 48.64 -10.20 7.01
CA THR A 563 50.02 -9.89 7.43
C THR A 563 51.03 -10.46 6.44
N THR A 564 51.67 -9.60 5.66
CA THR A 564 52.86 -9.96 4.87
C THR A 564 54.10 -10.05 5.77
N ILE A 565 54.90 -11.09 5.56
CA ILE A 565 56.23 -11.28 6.14
C ILE A 565 57.29 -10.90 5.08
N ASN A 566 58.40 -10.31 5.51
CA ASN A 566 59.62 -10.09 4.71
C ASN A 566 60.57 -11.29 4.83
#